data_AF-A0A972CW96-F1
#
_entry.id   AF-A0A972CW96-F1
#
_cell.length_a   1.000
_cell.length_b   1.000
_cell.length_c   1.000
_cell.angle_alpha   90.00
_cell.angle_beta   90.00
_cell.angle_gamma   90.00
#
_symmetry.space_group_name_H-M   'P 1'
#
loop_
_entity.id
_entity.type
_entity.pdbx_description
1 polymer ?
#
loop_
_entity_poly.entity_id
_entity_poly.type
_entity_poly.pdbx_seq_one_letter_code
_entity_poly.pdbx_strand_id
1 'polypeptide(L)'
;MINCLMVGLGGFAGAVMRYLMISIPLPRMDFPFMTLLVNILGSLLIGIVIAISAKSGIMGNNMMLFLKVGLCGGFTTFSSFALETHDLIVDGNIVASAAYIILSVSLCVIAVLIGGLLVDGAGALIALKD
;
A
#
# COMPACT_ATOMS: atom_id res chain seq x y z
N MET A 1 15.13 -12.13 16.94
CA MET A 1 15.00 -13.00 15.75
C MET A 1 13.56 -13.25 15.34
N ILE A 2 12.62 -13.60 16.24
CA ILE A 2 11.20 -13.81 15.91
C ILE A 2 10.58 -12.60 15.16
N ASN A 3 10.85 -11.37 15.61
CA ASN A 3 10.40 -10.15 14.93
C ASN A 3 10.82 -10.11 13.45
N CYS A 4 12.08 -10.44 13.15
CA CYS A 4 12.59 -10.46 11.78
C CYS A 4 11.90 -11.55 10.95
N LEU A 5 11.59 -12.71 11.55
CA LEU A 5 10.84 -13.77 10.87
C LEU A 5 9.41 -13.29 10.53
N MET A 6 8.75 -12.58 11.44
CA MET A 6 7.41 -12.04 11.19
C MET A 6 7.43 -11.01 10.04
N VAL A 7 8.38 -10.06 10.07
CA VAL A 7 8.57 -9.10 8.97
C VAL A 7 8.87 -9.82 7.67
N GLY A 8 9.78 -10.80 7.67
CA GLY A 8 10.18 -11.54 6.48
C GLY A 8 9.06 -12.37 5.87
N LEU A 9 8.28 -13.10 6.69
CA LEU A 9 7.15 -13.90 6.21
C LEU A 9 6.05 -13.02 5.62
N GLY A 10 5.72 -11.91 6.29
CA GLY A 10 4.76 -10.95 5.76
C GLY A 10 5.27 -10.32 4.47
N GLY A 11 6.53 -9.88 4.44
CA GLY A 11 7.17 -9.28 3.28
C GLY A 11 7.21 -10.21 2.07
N PHE A 12 7.54 -11.48 2.28
CA PHE A 12 7.48 -12.52 1.26
C PHE A 12 6.05 -12.66 0.70
N ALA A 13 5.05 -12.83 1.57
CA ALA A 13 3.66 -12.94 1.14
C ALA A 13 3.20 -11.70 0.35
N GLY A 14 3.51 -10.50 0.84
CA GLY A 14 3.14 -9.24 0.19
C GLY A 14 3.80 -9.09 -1.18
N ALA A 15 5.10 -9.37 -1.27
CA ALA A 15 5.84 -9.29 -2.53
C ALA A 15 5.32 -10.29 -3.57
N VAL A 16 4.99 -11.53 -3.16
CA VAL A 16 4.39 -12.53 -4.06
C VAL A 16 3.00 -12.07 -4.52
N MET A 17 2.15 -11.57 -3.63
CA MET A 17 0.83 -11.04 -4.01
C MET A 17 0.94 -9.89 -5.01
N ARG A 18 1.85 -8.93 -4.77
CA ARG A 18 2.13 -7.83 -5.70
C ARG A 18 2.60 -8.35 -7.06
N TYR A 19 3.55 -9.28 -7.07
CA TYR A 19 4.05 -9.89 -8.30
C TYR A 19 2.91 -10.54 -9.10
N LEU A 20 2.07 -11.34 -8.45
CA LEU A 20 0.93 -12.00 -9.09
C LEU A 20 -0.08 -11.00 -9.65
N MET A 21 -0.38 -9.91 -8.92
CA MET A 21 -1.28 -8.86 -9.41
C MET A 21 -0.73 -8.12 -10.62
N ILE A 22 0.54 -7.72 -10.58
CA ILE A 22 1.19 -7.02 -11.70
C ILE A 22 1.33 -7.94 -12.93
N SER A 23 1.44 -9.25 -12.71
CA SER A 23 1.55 -10.26 -13.79
C SER A 23 0.23 -10.51 -14.54
N ILE A 24 -0.89 -9.95 -14.10
CA ILE A 24 -2.17 -10.09 -14.79
C ILE A 24 -2.06 -9.42 -16.16
N PRO A 25 -2.27 -10.15 -17.27
CA PRO A 25 -2.16 -9.58 -18.60
C PRO A 25 -3.29 -8.59 -18.83
N LEU A 26 -2.93 -7.32 -18.90
CA LEU A 26 -3.81 -6.25 -19.33
C LEU A 26 -3.50 -5.88 -20.78
N PRO A 27 -4.48 -5.35 -21.53
CA PRO A 27 -4.18 -4.61 -22.75
C PRO A 27 -3.07 -3.59 -22.48
N ARG A 28 -2.19 -3.35 -23.45
CA ARG A 28 -1.17 -2.31 -23.32
C ARG A 28 -1.87 -0.99 -22.98
N MET A 29 -1.69 -0.58 -21.73
CA MET A 29 -2.07 0.73 -21.25
C MET A 29 -0.76 1.48 -21.03
N ASP A 30 -0.66 2.69 -21.57
CA ASP A 30 0.49 3.55 -21.35
C ASP A 30 0.55 4.08 -19.91
N PHE A 31 -0.44 3.77 -19.08
CA PHE A 31 -0.55 4.21 -17.70
C PHE A 31 -0.28 3.05 -16.71
N PRO A 32 0.50 3.26 -15.62
CA PRO A 32 0.91 2.19 -14.70
C PRO A 32 -0.19 1.79 -13.69
N PHE A 33 -1.30 1.27 -14.21
CA PHE A 33 -2.52 1.04 -13.43
C PHE A 33 -2.35 -0.01 -12.34
N MET A 34 -1.62 -1.11 -12.60
CA MET A 34 -1.49 -2.19 -11.62
C MET A 34 -0.66 -1.77 -10.41
N THR A 35 0.42 -1.00 -10.62
CA THR A 35 1.23 -0.45 -9.53
C THR A 35 0.43 0.57 -8.71
N LEU A 36 -0.37 1.42 -9.36
CA LEU A 36 -1.33 2.30 -8.66
C LEU A 36 -2.28 1.48 -7.77
N LEU A 37 -2.87 0.42 -8.32
CA LEU A 37 -3.89 -0.38 -7.63
C LEU A 37 -3.32 -1.11 -6.40
N VAL A 38 -2.16 -1.76 -6.52
CA VAL A 38 -1.54 -2.45 -5.36
C VAL A 38 -1.16 -1.47 -4.26
N ASN A 39 -0.69 -0.26 -4.62
CA ASN A 39 -0.37 0.79 -3.66
C ASN A 39 -1.61 1.30 -2.93
N ILE A 40 -2.72 1.52 -3.64
CA ILE A 40 -4.00 1.94 -3.04
C ILE A 40 -4.55 0.85 -2.11
N LEU A 41 -4.60 -0.41 -2.57
CA LEU A 41 -5.13 -1.51 -1.78
C LEU A 41 -4.27 -1.79 -0.53
N GLY A 42 -2.94 -1.73 -0.66
CA GLY A 42 -2.05 -1.88 0.49
C GLY A 42 -2.17 -0.72 1.49
N SER A 43 -2.37 0.51 0.98
CA SER A 43 -2.63 1.69 1.81
C SER A 43 -3.98 1.62 2.52
N LEU A 44 -5.01 1.08 1.88
CA LEU A 44 -6.30 0.80 2.52
C LEU A 44 -6.13 -0.23 3.65
N LEU A 45 -5.41 -1.32 3.35
CA LEU A 45 -5.19 -2.41 4.30
C LEU A 45 -4.42 -1.94 5.54
N ILE A 46 -3.34 -1.16 5.39
CA ILE A 46 -2.59 -0.66 6.55
C ILE A 46 -3.43 0.28 7.43
N GLY A 47 -4.35 1.06 6.83
CA GLY A 47 -5.33 1.87 7.57
C GLY A 47 -6.28 1.02 8.42
N ILE A 48 -6.83 -0.06 7.84
CA ILE A 48 -7.67 -1.04 8.56
C ILE A 48 -6.88 -1.69 9.71
N VAL A 49 -5.66 -2.15 9.43
CA VAL A 49 -4.82 -2.85 10.42
C VAL A 49 -4.51 -1.96 11.63
N ILE A 50 -4.14 -0.70 11.40
CA ILE A 50 -3.83 0.23 12.50
C ILE A 50 -5.10 0.52 13.33
N ALA A 51 -6.25 0.74 12.70
CA ALA A 51 -7.49 1.00 13.42
C ALA A 51 -7.95 -0.20 14.26
N ILE A 52 -7.90 -1.42 13.71
CA ILE A 52 -8.22 -2.65 14.47
C ILE A 52 -7.28 -2.80 15.68
N SER A 53 -5.99 -2.55 15.49
CA SER A 53 -5.00 -2.65 16.57
C SER A 53 -5.29 -1.64 17.69
N ALA A 54 -5.68 -0.41 17.33
CA ALA A 54 -6.00 0.64 18.29
C ALA A 54 -7.28 0.34 19.09
N LYS A 55 -8.33 -0.14 18.43
CA LYS A 55 -9.63 -0.40 19.07
C LYS A 55 -9.61 -1.61 19.99
N SER A 56 -9.00 -2.69 19.53
CA SER A 56 -9.11 -3.98 20.22
C SER A 56 -8.02 -4.18 21.27
N GLY A 57 -6.82 -3.61 21.07
CA GLY A 57 -5.64 -3.95 21.88
C GLY A 57 -5.25 -5.44 21.79
N ILE A 58 -5.95 -6.24 20.97
CA ILE A 58 -5.78 -7.70 20.86
C ILE A 58 -4.56 -8.04 19.98
N MET A 59 -4.10 -7.09 19.17
CA MET A 59 -3.08 -7.34 18.18
C MET A 59 -1.67 -7.30 18.77
N GLY A 60 -1.09 -8.47 19.04
CA GLY A 60 0.27 -8.58 19.54
C GLY A 60 1.32 -8.00 18.58
N ASN A 61 2.45 -7.55 19.14
CA ASN A 61 3.55 -6.92 18.39
C ASN A 61 4.02 -7.73 17.16
N ASN A 62 4.04 -9.06 17.27
CA ASN A 62 4.43 -9.94 16.16
C ASN A 62 3.48 -9.87 14.97
N MET A 63 2.18 -9.80 15.23
CA MET A 63 1.16 -9.71 14.18
C MET A 63 1.17 -8.31 13.53
N MET A 64 1.44 -7.27 14.31
CA MET A 64 1.66 -5.92 13.78
C MET A 64 2.88 -5.86 12.86
N LEU A 65 4.01 -6.47 13.24
CA LEU A 65 5.18 -6.56 12.38
C LEU A 65 4.89 -7.36 11.09
N PHE A 66 4.18 -8.48 11.21
CA PHE A 66 3.81 -9.30 10.06
C PHE A 66 2.91 -8.54 9.08
N LEU A 67 1.86 -7.86 9.54
CA LEU A 67 0.90 -7.18 8.65
C LEU A 67 1.37 -5.80 8.20
N LYS A 68 1.82 -4.94 9.13
CA LYS A 68 2.16 -3.53 8.84
C LYS A 68 3.48 -3.43 8.08
N VAL A 69 4.54 -4.00 8.63
CA VAL A 69 5.90 -3.86 8.07
C VAL A 69 6.14 -4.91 7.00
N GLY A 70 5.72 -6.15 7.25
CA GLY A 70 5.86 -7.26 6.30
C GLY A 70 4.89 -7.15 5.13
N LEU A 71 3.63 -7.56 5.33
CA LEU A 71 2.65 -7.74 4.26
C LEU A 71 2.37 -6.45 3.49
N CYS A 72 1.97 -5.37 4.17
CA CYS A 72 1.69 -4.10 3.50
C CYS A 72 2.95 -3.50 2.87
N GLY A 73 4.10 -3.61 3.55
CA GLY A 73 5.38 -3.13 3.03
C GLY A 73 5.87 -3.89 1.78
N GLY A 74 5.69 -5.21 1.72
CA GLY A 74 6.03 -6.03 0.55
C GLY A 74 5.02 -5.93 -0.59
N PHE A 75 3.75 -5.73 -0.26
CA PHE A 75 2.65 -5.61 -1.22
C PHE A 75 2.61 -4.26 -1.93
N THR A 76 3.03 -3.19 -1.26
CA THR A 76 3.17 -1.86 -1.87
C THR A 76 4.59 -1.64 -2.41
N THR A 77 4.76 -0.69 -3.32
CA THR A 77 6.08 -0.35 -3.87
C THR A 77 6.14 1.11 -4.31
N PHE A 78 7.02 1.88 -3.66
CA PHE A 78 7.37 3.23 -4.10
C PHE A 78 8.43 3.22 -5.21
N SER A 79 9.31 2.21 -5.23
CA SER A 79 10.37 2.10 -6.24
C SER A 79 9.84 1.85 -7.64
N SER A 80 8.83 0.98 -7.81
CA SER A 80 8.20 0.79 -9.12
C SER A 80 7.44 2.04 -9.57
N PHE A 81 6.71 2.69 -8.65
CA PHE A 81 6.08 3.99 -8.91
C PHE A 81 7.07 5.03 -9.43
N ALA A 82 8.24 5.16 -8.79
CA ALA A 82 9.26 6.12 -9.18
C ALA A 82 9.87 5.80 -10.55
N LEU A 83 10.15 4.53 -10.83
CA LEU A 83 10.68 4.09 -12.13
C LEU A 83 9.66 4.32 -13.25
N GLU A 84 8.42 3.91 -13.06
CA GLU A 84 7.35 4.11 -14.05
C GLU A 84 7.05 5.61 -14.28
N THR A 85 7.14 6.44 -13.24
CA THR A 85 7.03 7.89 -13.36
C THR A 85 8.16 8.47 -14.21
N HIS A 86 9.39 8.00 -14.00
CA HIS A 86 10.55 8.37 -14.79
C HIS A 86 10.37 7.93 -16.25
N ASP A 87 9.92 6.70 -16.50
CA ASP A 87 9.74 6.17 -17.84
C ASP A 87 8.69 6.98 -18.62
N LEU A 88 7.58 7.36 -17.97
CA LEU A 88 6.59 8.28 -18.56
C LEU A 88 7.18 9.65 -18.96
N ILE A 89 8.13 10.17 -18.18
CA ILE A 89 8.80 11.45 -18.49
C ILE A 89 9.72 11.27 -19.69
N VAL A 90 10.52 10.20 -19.72
CA VAL A 90 11.43 9.89 -20.83
C VAL A 90 10.68 9.64 -22.14
N ASP A 91 9.51 9.00 -22.06
CA ASP A 91 8.61 8.78 -23.20
C ASP A 91 7.86 10.07 -23.63
N GLY A 92 8.08 11.20 -22.96
CA GLY A 92 7.45 12.48 -23.26
C GLY A 92 6.00 12.60 -22.79
N ASN A 93 5.47 11.61 -22.06
CA ASN A 93 4.10 11.61 -21.56
C ASN A 93 3.99 12.35 -20.21
N ILE A 94 4.25 13.66 -20.26
CA ILE A 94 4.30 14.53 -19.07
C ILE A 94 2.96 14.60 -18.34
N VAL A 95 1.85 14.62 -19.09
CA VAL A 95 0.50 14.68 -18.50
C VAL A 95 0.19 13.40 -17.73
N ALA A 96 0.48 12.22 -18.30
CA ALA A 96 0.28 10.96 -17.58
C ALA A 96 1.21 10.83 -16.37
N SER A 97 2.47 11.28 -16.48
CA SER A 97 3.41 11.29 -15.35
C SER A 97 2.88 12.15 -14.19
N ALA A 98 2.47 13.39 -14.47
CA ALA A 98 1.90 14.28 -13.47
C ALA A 98 0.63 13.70 -12.83
N ALA A 99 -0.27 13.14 -13.65
CA ALA A 99 -1.46 12.46 -13.16
C ALA A 99 -1.10 11.25 -12.28
N TYR A 100 -0.12 10.45 -12.67
CA TYR A 100 0.31 9.26 -11.92
C TYR A 100 0.88 9.62 -10.54
N ILE A 101 1.69 10.67 -10.46
CA ILE A 101 2.22 11.22 -9.19
C ILE A 101 1.06 11.67 -8.28
N ILE A 102 0.19 12.54 -8.80
CA ILE A 102 -0.90 13.14 -8.02
C ILE A 102 -1.85 12.05 -7.53
N LEU A 103 -2.28 11.15 -8.42
CA LEU A 103 -3.20 10.07 -8.08
C LEU A 103 -2.57 9.09 -7.09
N SER A 104 -1.32 8.68 -7.30
CA SER A 104 -0.65 7.73 -6.39
C SER A 104 -0.57 8.28 -4.97
N VAL A 105 -0.12 9.53 -4.80
CA VAL A 105 0.02 10.14 -3.47
C VAL A 105 -1.36 10.39 -2.83
N SER A 106 -2.26 11.05 -3.56
CA SER A 106 -3.57 11.43 -3.01
C SER A 106 -4.44 10.21 -2.69
N LEU A 107 -4.56 9.25 -3.60
CA LEU A 107 -5.41 8.08 -3.40
C LEU A 107 -4.85 7.15 -2.33
N CYS A 108 -3.53 7.00 -2.20
CA CYS A 108 -2.96 6.19 -1.11
C CYS A 108 -3.24 6.82 0.26
N VAL A 109 -3.06 8.13 0.41
CA VAL A 109 -3.39 8.83 1.67
C VAL A 109 -4.88 8.71 1.98
N ILE A 110 -5.75 8.96 0.99
CA ILE A 110 -7.20 8.80 1.15
C ILE A 110 -7.55 7.35 1.51
N ALA A 111 -6.90 6.36 0.90
CA ALA A 111 -7.13 4.95 1.19
C ALA A 111 -6.77 4.61 2.65
N VAL A 112 -5.67 5.10 3.20
CA VAL A 112 -5.35 4.92 4.64
C VAL A 112 -6.48 5.48 5.51
N LEU A 113 -6.96 6.69 5.20
CA LEU A 113 -8.05 7.34 5.94
C LEU A 113 -9.34 6.51 5.86
N ILE A 114 -9.75 6.11 4.65
CA ILE A 114 -10.93 5.26 4.43
C ILE A 114 -10.79 3.95 5.21
N GLY A 115 -9.62 3.31 5.15
CA GLY A 115 -9.34 2.05 5.84
C GLY A 115 -9.57 2.16 7.35
N GLY A 116 -9.10 3.26 7.95
CA GLY A 116 -9.38 3.53 9.36
C GLY A 116 -10.87 3.78 9.63
N LEU A 117 -11.52 4.62 8.82
CA LEU A 117 -12.94 4.96 8.98
C LEU A 117 -13.86 3.73 8.89
N LEU A 118 -13.52 2.74 8.07
CA LEU A 118 -14.27 1.48 7.93
C LEU A 118 -14.33 0.67 9.24
N VAL A 119 -13.39 0.86 10.17
CA VAL A 119 -13.29 0.10 11.42
C VAL A 119 -13.87 0.87 12.61
N ASP A 120 -13.58 2.18 12.70
CA ASP A 120 -13.87 3.00 13.89
C ASP A 120 -14.83 4.17 13.65
N GLY A 121 -15.29 4.40 12.42
CA GLY A 121 -15.96 5.65 12.07
C GLY A 121 -15.05 6.85 12.36
N ALA A 122 -15.59 7.99 12.79
CA ALA A 122 -14.81 9.22 13.02
C ALA A 122 -13.68 9.12 14.06
N GLY A 123 -13.68 8.09 14.93
CA GLY A 123 -12.61 7.84 15.90
C GLY A 123 -11.26 7.45 15.28
N ALA A 124 -11.27 6.96 14.04
CA ALA A 124 -10.06 6.53 13.33
C ALA A 124 -9.06 7.67 13.06
N LEU A 125 -9.54 8.90 12.91
CA LEU A 125 -8.70 10.08 12.67
C LEU A 125 -7.79 10.40 13.87
N ILE A 126 -8.18 9.96 15.07
CA ILE A 126 -7.42 10.18 16.31
C ILE A 126 -6.31 9.13 16.44
N ALA A 127 -6.57 7.87 16.05
CA ALA A 127 -5.60 6.78 16.11
C ALA A 127 -4.42 6.90 15.11
N LEU A 128 -4.55 7.72 14.07
CA LEU A 128 -3.45 8.04 13.14
C LEU A 128 -2.46 9.07 13.68
N LYS A 129 -2.78 9.67 14.84
CA LYS A 129 -2.01 10.75 15.45
C LYS A 129 -0.99 10.25 16.48
N ASP A 130 -1.10 8.99 16.89
CA ASP A 130 -0.26 8.29 17.88
C ASP A 130 0.63 7.23 17.20
#